data_AF-A0A524M6W7-F1
#
_entry.id   AF-A0A524M6W7-F1
#
_cell.length_a   1.000
_cell.length_b   1.000
_cell.length_c   1.000
_cell.angle_alpha   90.00
_cell.angle_beta   90.00
_cell.angle_gamma   90.00
#
_symmetry.space_group_name_H-M   'P 1'
#
loop_
_entity.id
_entity.type
_entity.pdbx_description
1 polymer ?
#
loop_
_entity_poly.entity_id
_entity_poly.type
_entity_poly.pdbx_seq_one_letter_code
_entity_poly.pdbx_strand_id
1 'polypeptide(L)'
;YDVESYIQLYNCLGFLMQVEVEYIHKVIWNAKKPVMTIKAMAAGRTSPFVGLTFSFSTIREKDMVTVGCFTPHEAVEDVEIGLAAIERRPPVLEGRASPNKTSIMK
;
A
#
# COMPACT_ATOMS: atom_id res chain seq x y z
N TYR A 1 -26.77 -2.56 9.51
CA TYR A 1 -26.44 -1.73 8.35
C TYR A 1 -25.78 -2.60 7.30
N ASP A 2 -26.29 -2.55 6.08
CA ASP A 2 -25.79 -3.35 4.97
C ASP A 2 -24.75 -2.51 4.19
N VAL A 3 -23.50 -2.61 4.61
CA VAL A 3 -22.37 -1.96 3.92
C VAL A 3 -21.57 -3.03 3.18
N GLU A 4 -21.16 -2.81 1.94
CA GLU A 4 -20.49 -3.84 1.13
C GLU A 4 -19.02 -4.06 1.50
N SER A 5 -18.37 -3.04 2.06
CA SER A 5 -16.96 -3.09 2.47
C SER A 5 -16.73 -2.24 3.70
N TYR A 6 -15.70 -2.57 4.46
CA TYR A 6 -15.19 -1.74 5.54
C TYR A 6 -14.03 -0.88 5.06
N ILE A 7 -13.71 0.19 5.79
CA ILE A 7 -12.51 1.01 5.59
C ILE A 7 -11.62 0.88 6.82
N GLN A 8 -10.33 0.63 6.62
CA GLN A 8 -9.37 0.48 7.71
C GLN A 8 -8.05 1.19 7.38
N LEU A 9 -7.52 1.94 8.34
CA LEU A 9 -6.15 2.44 8.26
C LEU A 9 -5.19 1.27 8.39
N TYR A 10 -4.27 1.13 7.44
CA TYR A 10 -3.29 0.05 7.46
C TYR A 10 -1.99 0.44 6.74
N ASN A 11 -0.88 0.38 7.46
CA ASN A 11 0.47 0.67 6.95
C ASN A 11 1.54 0.10 7.87
N CYS A 12 2.74 -0.11 7.33
CA CYS A 12 3.87 -0.72 8.06
C CYS A 12 4.43 0.14 9.20
N LEU A 13 4.04 1.41 9.31
CA LEU A 13 4.56 2.33 10.33
C LEU A 13 3.63 2.53 11.53
N GLY A 14 2.46 1.85 11.59
CA GLY A 14 1.50 2.12 12.65
C GLY A 14 0.78 3.46 12.53
N PHE A 15 1.00 4.21 11.44
CA PHE A 15 0.63 5.62 11.38
C PHE A 15 -0.89 5.82 11.40
N LEU A 16 -1.37 6.57 12.40
CA LEU A 16 -2.79 6.86 12.68
C LEU A 16 -3.68 5.64 12.97
N MET A 17 -3.09 4.47 13.17
CA MET A 17 -3.85 3.30 13.63
C MET A 17 -4.15 3.42 15.11
N GLN A 18 -5.30 2.88 15.54
CA GLN A 18 -5.77 2.98 16.93
C GLN A 18 -4.94 2.11 17.90
N VAL A 19 -4.33 1.06 17.35
CA VAL A 19 -3.54 0.04 18.03
C VAL A 19 -2.45 -0.46 17.06
N GLU A 20 -1.59 -1.35 17.52
CA GLU A 20 -0.45 -1.88 16.79
C GLU A 20 -0.85 -2.55 15.46
N VAL A 21 0.09 -2.57 14.52
CA VAL A 21 -0.09 -3.07 13.14
C VAL A 21 -0.59 -4.51 13.15
N GLU A 22 -0.05 -5.34 14.04
CA GLU A 22 -0.36 -6.76 14.22
C GLU A 22 -1.81 -6.96 14.67
N TYR A 23 -2.32 -6.07 15.52
CA TYR A 23 -3.70 -6.14 15.96
C TYR A 23 -4.65 -5.73 14.84
N ILE A 24 -4.35 -4.65 14.12
CA ILE A 24 -5.15 -4.24 12.96
C ILE A 24 -5.15 -5.32 11.87
N HIS A 25 -4.01 -5.98 11.63
CA HIS A 25 -3.94 -7.14 10.74
C HIS A 25 -4.91 -8.24 11.18
N LYS A 26 -4.94 -8.58 12.48
CA LYS A 26 -5.90 -9.54 13.03
C LYS A 26 -7.35 -9.09 12.80
N VAL A 27 -7.67 -7.80 12.97
CA VAL A 27 -9.01 -7.24 12.70
C VAL A 27 -9.39 -7.42 11.23
N ILE A 28 -8.50 -7.08 10.30
CA ILE A 28 -8.73 -7.24 8.84
C ILE A 28 -9.02 -8.70 8.52
N TRP A 29 -8.20 -9.63 9.02
CA TRP A 29 -8.36 -11.05 8.72
C TRP A 29 -9.67 -11.65 9.23
N ASN A 30 -10.16 -11.16 10.37
CA ASN A 30 -11.44 -11.58 10.96
C ASN A 30 -12.65 -10.79 10.43
N ALA A 31 -12.45 -9.80 9.55
CA ALA A 31 -13.54 -9.00 9.00
C ALA A 31 -14.46 -9.85 8.11
N LYS A 32 -15.78 -9.74 8.34
CA LYS A 32 -16.80 -10.52 7.62
C LYS A 32 -16.86 -10.19 6.12
N LYS A 33 -16.74 -8.91 5.79
CA LYS A 33 -16.76 -8.36 4.42
C LYS A 33 -15.35 -7.92 3.99
N PRO A 34 -15.12 -7.66 2.69
CA PRO A 34 -13.88 -7.05 2.21
C PRO A 34 -13.53 -5.76 2.97
N VAL A 35 -12.23 -5.48 3.04
CA VAL A 35 -11.70 -4.26 3.65
C VAL A 35 -10.96 -3.44 2.60
N MET A 36 -11.36 -2.18 2.45
CA MET A 36 -10.59 -1.16 1.76
C MET A 36 -9.59 -0.57 2.75
N THR A 37 -8.32 -0.91 2.58
CA THR A 37 -7.25 -0.31 3.37
C THR A 37 -6.88 1.06 2.82
N ILE A 38 -6.56 2.00 3.72
CA ILE A 38 -6.15 3.37 3.38
C ILE A 38 -4.84 3.74 4.07
N LYS A 39 -4.15 4.74 3.50
CA LYS A 39 -2.88 5.30 3.97
C LYS A 39 -1.70 4.33 3.94
N ALA A 40 -1.59 3.48 2.92
CA ALA A 40 -0.47 2.54 2.75
C ALA A 40 0.92 3.21 2.88
N MET A 41 1.08 4.46 2.42
CA MET A 41 2.33 5.23 2.49
C MET A 41 2.47 6.10 3.76
N ALA A 42 1.62 5.90 4.77
CA ALA A 42 1.64 6.65 6.03
C ALA A 42 1.69 8.19 5.83
N ALA A 43 0.94 8.67 4.83
CA ALA A 43 0.95 10.06 4.37
C ALA A 43 2.37 10.59 4.05
N GLY A 44 3.11 9.84 3.21
CA GLY A 44 4.43 10.23 2.70
C GLY A 44 5.62 9.88 3.60
N ARG A 45 5.39 9.19 4.73
CA ARG A 45 6.45 8.77 5.66
C ARG A 45 7.20 7.53 5.19
N THR A 46 6.64 6.79 4.24
CA THR A 46 7.30 5.68 3.56
C THR A 46 7.04 5.75 2.06
N SER A 47 7.97 5.19 1.27
CA SER A 47 7.83 5.17 -0.19
C SER A 47 6.71 4.23 -0.65
N PRO A 48 6.12 4.43 -1.84
CA PRO A 48 5.15 3.51 -2.42
C PRO A 48 5.63 2.06 -2.44
N PHE A 49 6.89 1.83 -2.85
CA PHE A 49 7.51 0.49 -2.87
C PHE A 49 7.38 -0.24 -1.53
N VAL A 50 7.63 0.44 -0.41
CA VAL A 50 7.57 -0.17 0.92
C VAL A 50 6.11 -0.31 1.39
N GLY A 51 5.31 0.76 1.26
CA GLY A 51 3.93 0.79 1.77
C GLY A 51 2.99 -0.17 1.04
N LEU A 52 3.05 -0.18 -0.30
CA LEU A 52 2.22 -1.04 -1.14
C LEU A 52 2.64 -2.51 -1.02
N THR A 53 3.94 -2.81 -1.08
CA THR A 53 4.43 -4.18 -0.93
C THR A 53 4.03 -4.76 0.43
N PHE A 54 4.18 -4.00 1.51
CA PHE A 54 3.70 -4.42 2.83
C PHE A 54 2.20 -4.71 2.82
N SER A 55 1.39 -3.77 2.33
CA SER A 55 -0.07 -3.89 2.35
C SER A 55 -0.55 -5.10 1.56
N PHE A 56 -0.14 -5.25 0.30
CA PHE A 56 -0.52 -6.40 -0.53
C PHE A 56 0.04 -7.73 -0.04
N SER A 57 1.18 -7.73 0.65
CA SER A 57 1.74 -8.96 1.22
C SER A 57 1.01 -9.47 2.46
N THR A 58 0.18 -8.65 3.11
CA THR A 58 -0.35 -8.91 4.45
C THR A 58 -1.88 -8.88 4.54
N ILE A 59 -2.57 -8.21 3.62
CA ILE A 59 -4.04 -8.29 3.53
C ILE A 59 -4.49 -9.56 2.79
N ARG A 60 -5.80 -9.83 2.79
CA ARG A 60 -6.38 -11.00 2.07
C ARG A 60 -6.58 -10.67 0.59
N GLU A 61 -6.66 -11.69 -0.25
CA GLU A 61 -6.86 -11.53 -1.71
C GLU A 61 -8.13 -10.74 -2.09
N LYS A 62 -9.18 -10.81 -1.27
CA LYS A 62 -10.43 -10.07 -1.49
C LYS A 62 -10.40 -8.61 -1.02
N ASP A 63 -9.36 -8.22 -0.29
CA ASP A 63 -9.23 -6.88 0.27
C ASP A 63 -8.53 -5.95 -0.73
N MET A 64 -8.72 -4.64 -0.55
CA MET A 64 -8.22 -3.63 -1.48
C MET A 64 -7.23 -2.69 -0.78
N VAL A 65 -6.27 -2.17 -1.53
CA VAL A 65 -5.41 -1.05 -1.11
C VAL A 65 -5.84 0.20 -1.86
N THR A 66 -6.18 1.25 -1.12
CA THR A 66 -6.64 2.52 -1.68
C THR A 66 -5.59 3.59 -1.44
N VAL A 67 -5.13 4.20 -2.53
CA VAL A 67 -4.12 5.26 -2.54
C VAL A 67 -4.65 6.47 -3.30
N GLY A 68 -4.16 7.65 -2.95
CA GLY A 68 -4.45 8.88 -3.66
C GLY A 68 -3.20 9.31 -4.44
N CYS A 69 -3.39 9.70 -5.69
CA CYS A 69 -2.34 10.18 -6.59
C CYS A 69 -2.71 11.59 -7.08
N PHE A 70 -1.74 12.47 -7.24
CA PHE A 70 -1.93 13.80 -7.81
C PHE A 70 -1.75 13.81 -9.33
N THR A 71 -1.01 12.85 -9.88
CA THR A 71 -0.75 12.74 -11.31
C THR A 71 -1.05 11.34 -11.86
N PRO A 72 -1.34 11.21 -13.17
CA PRO A 72 -1.45 9.91 -13.82
C PRO A 72 -0.17 9.08 -13.73
N HIS A 73 1.00 9.72 -13.72
CA HIS A 73 2.28 9.02 -13.62
C HIS A 73 2.44 8.33 -12.26
N GLU A 74 2.11 9.02 -11.16
CA GLU A 74 2.10 8.42 -9.82
C GLU A 74 1.13 7.23 -9.75
N ALA A 75 -0.04 7.34 -10.38
CA ALA A 75 -0.99 6.23 -10.43
C ALA A 75 -0.42 5.01 -11.17
N VAL A 76 0.29 5.21 -12.28
CA VAL A 76 0.96 4.12 -13.02
C VAL A 76 2.09 3.50 -12.19
N GLU A 77 2.89 4.32 -11.50
CA GLU A 77 3.94 3.83 -10.59
C GLU A 77 3.36 2.96 -9.46
N ASP A 78 2.31 3.44 -8.78
CA ASP A 78 1.64 2.73 -7.71
C ASP A 78 1.00 1.41 -8.20
N VAL A 79 0.39 1.42 -9.39
CA VAL A 79 -0.20 0.22 -10.02
C VAL A 79 0.88 -0.81 -10.33
N GLU A 80 2.00 -0.41 -10.93
CA GLU A 80 3.09 -1.33 -11.25
C GLU A 80 3.70 -1.94 -9.99
N ILE A 81 3.92 -1.14 -8.94
CA ILE A 81 4.40 -1.65 -7.64
C ILE A 81 3.38 -2.62 -7.02
N GLY A 82 2.09 -2.29 -7.07
CA GLY A 82 1.03 -3.14 -6.55
C GLY A 82 0.95 -4.48 -7.27
N LEU A 83 0.95 -4.47 -8.60
CA LEU A 83 0.97 -5.68 -9.43
C LEU A 83 2.20 -6.54 -9.16
N ALA A 84 3.38 -5.92 -9.12
CA ALA A 84 4.63 -6.61 -8.81
C ALA A 84 4.59 -7.31 -7.44
N ALA A 85 4.02 -6.66 -6.42
CA ALA A 85 3.85 -7.25 -5.09
C ALA A 85 2.89 -8.46 -5.10
N ILE A 86 1.78 -8.37 -5.83
CA ILE A 86 0.81 -9.48 -5.99
C ILE A 86 1.45 -10.64 -6.75
N GLU A 87 2.14 -10.35 -7.84
CA GLU A 87 2.77 -11.34 -8.74
C GLU A 87 4.11 -11.88 -8.21
N ARG A 88 4.58 -11.40 -7.05
CA ARG A 88 5.85 -11.79 -6.44
C ARG A 88 7.05 -11.60 -7.37
N ARG A 89 7.09 -10.46 -8.06
CA ARG A 89 8.21 -10.06 -8.93
C ARG A 89 8.74 -8.67 -8.54
N PRO A 90 9.94 -8.29 -8.98
CA PRO A 90 10.40 -6.90 -8.90
C PRO A 90 9.52 -5.99 -9.78
N PRO A 91 9.26 -4.73 -9.35
CA PRO A 91 8.59 -3.75 -10.19
C PRO A 91 9.54 -3.21 -11.27
N VAL A 92 9.00 -2.94 -12.45
CA VAL A 92 9.68 -2.34 -13.59
C VAL A 92 9.38 -0.84 -13.59
N LEU A 93 10.23 -0.08 -12.92
CA LEU A 93 10.08 1.36 -12.79
C LEU A 93 11.07 2.08 -13.71
N GLU A 94 10.60 3.12 -14.40
CA GLU A 94 11.51 4.12 -14.96
C GLU A 94 12.23 4.81 -13.79
N GLY A 95 13.54 4.98 -13.88
CA GLY A 95 14.39 5.37 -12.75
C GLY A 95 13.81 6.57 -11.97
N ARG A 96 13.84 6.48 -10.63
CA ARG A 96 13.24 7.49 -9.73
C ARG A 96 13.54 8.92 -10.19
N ALA A 97 12.52 9.77 -10.18
CA ALA A 97 12.65 11.23 -10.21
C ALA A 97 13.22 11.78 -8.88
N SER A 98 14.26 11.16 -8.34
CA SER A 98 15.02 11.71 -7.23
C SER A 98 15.77 12.96 -7.73
N PRO A 99 15.66 14.12 -7.05
CA PRO A 99 16.45 15.31 -7.38
C PRO A 99 17.96 15.05 -7.37
N ASN A 100 18.39 14.04 -6.61
CA ASN A 100 19.74 13.51 -6.65
C ASN A 100 19.73 12.18 -7.43
N LYS A 101 20.01 12.26 -8.73
CA LYS A 101 20.42 11.07 -9.51
C LYS A 101 21.82 10.69 -9.01
N THR A 102 21.87 9.85 -7.99
CA THR A 102 23.15 9.33 -7.50
C THR A 102 23.77 8.51 -8.64
N SER A 103 25.02 8.81 -8.96
CA SER A 103 25.79 8.28 -10.11
C SER A 103 25.93 6.75 -10.18
N ILE A 104 25.45 6.05 -9.15
CA ILE A 104 25.38 4.60 -8.99
C ILE A 104 24.08 3.96 -9.52
N MET A 105 23.05 4.73 -9.87
CA MET A 105 21.83 4.22 -10.50
C MET A 105 21.90 4.34 -12.04
N LYS A 106 22.92 3.70 -12.64
CA LYS A 106 23.00 3.51 -14.10
C LYS A 106 22.31 2.24 -14.53
#